data_AF-A0A0E3S406-F1
#
_entry.id   AF-A0A0E3S406-F1
#
_cell.length_a   1.000
_cell.length_b   1.000
_cell.length_c   1.000
_cell.angle_alpha   90.00
_cell.angle_beta   90.00
_cell.angle_gamma   90.00
#
_symmetry.space_group_name_H-M   'P 1'
#
loop_
_entity.id
_entity.type
_entity.pdbx_description
1 polymer ?
#
loop_
_entity_poly.entity_id
_entity_poly.type
_entity_poly.pdbx_seq_one_letter_code
_entity_poly.pdbx_strand_id
1 'polypeptide(L)'
;MLQTYLIFEIVYEGAKYLKIPYREAAPSTFIGASNFFELAVAVALILFGMESGAALATVVGVLVEVQVMLSLVKIMNKNREKFRF
;
A
#
# COMPACT_ATOMS: atom_id res chain seq x y z
N MET A 1 -7.01 1.67 0.65
CA MET A 1 -7.77 0.64 -0.10
C MET A 1 -7.68 0.82 -1.62
N LEU A 2 -8.64 1.45 -2.31
CA LEU A 2 -8.59 1.57 -3.79
C LEU A 2 -7.33 2.32 -4.25
N GLN A 3 -7.02 3.42 -3.57
CA GLN A 3 -5.79 4.19 -3.79
C GLN A 3 -4.53 3.31 -3.75
N THR A 4 -4.42 2.43 -2.76
CA THR A 4 -3.28 1.52 -2.56
C THR A 4 -3.07 0.62 -3.77
N TYR A 5 -4.15 0.04 -4.33
CA TYR A 5 -4.08 -0.76 -5.56
C TYR A 5 -3.68 0.06 -6.77
N LEU A 6 -4.23 1.27 -6.93
CA LEU A 6 -3.93 2.14 -8.06
C LEU A 6 -2.47 2.58 -8.07
N ILE A 7 -1.94 3.00 -6.92
CA ILE A 7 -0.53 3.41 -6.81
C ILE A 7 0.38 2.20 -7.04
N PHE A 8 0.05 1.03 -6.48
CA PHE A 8 0.77 -0.20 -6.74
C PHE A 8 0.84 -0.51 -8.24
N GLU A 9 -0.30 -0.45 -8.95
CA GLU A 9 -0.37 -0.76 -10.38
C GLU A 9 0.43 0.24 -11.23
N ILE A 10 0.37 1.53 -10.92
CA ILE A 10 1.14 2.57 -11.61
C ILE A 10 2.66 2.31 -11.45
N VAL A 11 3.12 2.04 -10.23
CA VAL A 11 4.55 1.81 -9.98
C VAL A 11 4.99 0.45 -10.54
N TYR A 12 4.14 -0.57 -10.48
CA TYR A 12 4.37 -1.89 -11.05
C TYR A 12 4.56 -1.83 -12.57
N GLU A 13 3.66 -1.16 -13.29
CA GLU A 13 3.76 -0.99 -14.73
C GLU A 13 4.93 -0.06 -15.11
N GLY A 14 5.19 0.99 -14.33
CA GLY A 14 6.37 1.82 -14.48
C GLY A 14 7.68 1.03 -14.36
N ALA A 15 7.79 0.17 -13.34
CA ALA A 15 8.96 -0.68 -13.14
C ALA A 15 9.15 -1.70 -14.27
N LYS A 16 8.05 -2.23 -14.84
CA LYS A 16 8.09 -3.09 -16.02
C LYS A 16 8.54 -2.32 -17.27
N TYR A 17 8.00 -1.14 -17.51
CA TYR A 17 8.36 -0.31 -18.65
C TYR A 17 9.84 0.07 -18.64
N LEU A 18 10.37 0.40 -17.45
CA LEU A 18 11.78 0.71 -17.22
C LEU A 18 12.69 -0.52 -17.12
N LYS A 19 12.15 -1.74 -17.23
CA LYS A 19 12.88 -3.02 -17.13
C LYS A 19 13.70 -3.16 -15.84
N ILE A 20 13.16 -2.70 -14.72
CA ILE A 20 13.81 -2.78 -13.42
C ILE A 20 13.76 -4.24 -12.92
N PRO A 21 14.89 -4.82 -12.46
CA PRO A 21 14.90 -6.20 -11.96
C PRO A 21 14.05 -6.34 -10.70
N TYR A 22 13.47 -7.53 -10.49
CA TYR A 22 12.54 -7.81 -9.40
C TYR A 22 13.01 -7.35 -8.00
N ARG A 23 14.33 -7.48 -7.73
CA ARG A 23 14.92 -7.12 -6.43
C ARG A 23 14.72 -5.65 -6.06
N GLU A 24 14.67 -4.76 -7.04
CA GLU A 24 14.44 -3.33 -6.84
C GLU A 24 12.99 -2.96 -7.11
N ALA A 25 12.37 -3.56 -8.14
CA ALA A 25 10.99 -3.29 -8.51
C ALA A 25 10.00 -3.63 -7.38
N ALA A 26 10.20 -4.75 -6.68
CA ALA A 26 9.35 -5.16 -5.56
C ALA A 26 9.31 -4.13 -4.42
N PRO A 27 10.44 -3.80 -3.74
CA PRO A 27 10.42 -2.81 -2.68
C PRO A 27 9.95 -1.43 -3.16
N SER A 28 10.33 -0.97 -4.35
CA SER A 28 9.87 0.32 -4.88
C SER A 28 8.34 0.38 -5.03
N THR A 29 7.72 -0.70 -5.52
CA THR A 29 6.26 -0.77 -5.69
C THR A 29 5.53 -0.73 -4.34
N PHE A 30 6.06 -1.41 -3.33
CA PHE A 30 5.48 -1.39 -1.98
C PHE A 30 5.69 -0.07 -1.24
N ILE A 31 6.85 0.59 -1.42
CA ILE A 31 7.10 1.91 -0.84
C ILE A 31 6.09 2.92 -1.38
N GLY A 32 5.84 2.92 -2.69
CA GLY A 32 4.87 3.82 -3.31
C GLY A 32 3.44 3.57 -2.82
N ALA A 33 3.04 2.31 -2.69
CA ALA A 33 1.68 1.97 -2.26
C ALA A 33 1.42 2.17 -0.76
N SER A 34 2.46 2.27 0.08
CA SER A 34 2.33 2.29 1.54
C SER A 34 1.80 3.61 2.07
N ASN A 35 0.94 3.54 3.09
CA ASN A 35 0.36 4.70 3.79
C ASN A 35 0.79 4.69 5.27
N PHE A 36 0.98 5.87 5.87
CA PHE A 36 1.35 6.01 7.29
C PHE A 36 0.12 6.06 8.20
N PHE A 37 -0.41 4.89 8.54
CA PHE A 37 -1.62 4.77 9.33
C PHE A 37 -1.46 5.20 10.80
N GLU A 38 -0.30 4.94 11.41
CA GLU A 38 -0.05 5.35 12.80
C GLU A 38 -0.18 6.87 12.96
N LEU A 39 0.33 7.63 11.98
CA LEU A 39 0.20 9.09 11.96
C LEU A 39 -1.26 9.51 11.69
N ALA A 40 -1.95 8.85 10.75
CA ALA A 40 -3.33 9.17 10.42
C ALA A 40 -4.28 8.97 11.61
N VAL A 41 -4.11 7.88 12.37
CA VAL A 41 -4.89 7.61 13.60
C VAL A 41 -4.58 8.66 14.67
N ALA A 42 -3.31 9.00 14.88
CA ALA A 42 -2.92 10.02 15.87
C ALA A 42 -3.54 11.39 15.54
N VAL A 43 -3.48 11.82 14.29
CA VAL A 43 -4.08 13.08 13.83
C VAL A 43 -5.61 13.05 13.98
N ALA A 44 -6.25 11.93 13.63
CA ALA A 44 -7.71 11.80 13.77
C ALA A 44 -8.16 11.90 15.23
N LEU A 45 -7.44 11.25 16.14
CA LEU A 45 -7.71 11.33 17.58
C LEU A 45 -7.50 12.74 18.14
N ILE A 46 -6.45 13.45 17.72
CA ILE A 46 -6.13 14.80 18.21
C ILE A 46 -7.15 15.83 17.72
N LEU A 47 -7.55 15.77 16.45
CA LEU A 47 -8.40 16.80 15.83
C LEU A 47 -9.90 16.55 16.03
N PHE A 48 -10.34 15.29 16.02
CA PHE A 48 -11.76 14.95 16.04
C PHE A 48 -12.20 14.25 17.33
N GLY A 49 -11.26 13.83 18.18
CA GLY A 49 -11.56 13.08 19.41
C GLY A 49 -11.93 11.62 19.15
N MET A 50 -11.89 10.82 20.21
CA MET A 50 -12.08 9.36 20.16
C MET A 50 -13.50 8.92 19.76
N GLU A 51 -14.50 9.69 20.15
CA GLU A 51 -15.92 9.42 19.87
C GLU A 51 -16.31 9.75 18.41
N SER A 52 -15.40 10.34 17.63
CA SER A 52 -15.70 10.69 16.25
C SER A 52 -15.68 9.48 15.32
N GLY A 53 -16.60 9.47 14.35
CA GLY A 53 -16.57 8.48 13.27
C GLY A 53 -15.28 8.52 12.43
N ALA A 54 -14.57 9.65 12.43
CA ALA A 54 -13.29 9.79 11.75
C ALA A 54 -12.17 8.98 12.43
N ALA A 55 -12.09 9.04 13.77
CA ALA A 55 -11.15 8.23 14.54
C ALA A 55 -11.42 6.73 14.35
N LEU A 56 -12.69 6.31 14.44
CA LEU A 56 -13.08 4.91 14.20
C LEU A 56 -12.72 4.44 12.77
N ALA A 57 -13.01 5.26 11.75
CA ALA A 57 -12.73 4.92 10.36
C ALA A 57 -11.22 4.77 10.08
N THR A 58 -10.37 5.59 10.69
CA THR A 58 -8.90 5.46 10.54
C THR A 58 -8.35 4.19 11.19
N VAL A 59 -8.82 3.84 12.39
CA VAL A 59 -8.40 2.61 13.10
C VAL A 59 -8.85 1.36 12.34
N VAL A 60 -10.12 1.32 11.92
CA VAL A 60 -10.65 0.20 11.11
C VAL A 60 -9.95 0.14 9.75
N GLY A 61 -9.62 1.30 9.17
CA GLY A 61 -8.84 1.41 7.94
C GLY A 61 -7.52 0.65 8.03
N VAL A 62 -6.78 0.76 9.13
CA VAL A 62 -5.51 0.01 9.31
C VAL A 62 -5.71 -1.50 9.21
N LEU A 63 -6.76 -2.03 9.85
CA LEU A 63 -7.04 -3.46 9.86
C LEU A 63 -7.31 -4.00 8.46
N VAL A 64 -7.99 -3.22 7.63
CA VAL A 64 -8.27 -3.57 6.23
C VAL A 64 -7.01 -3.43 5.37
N GLU A 65 -6.18 -2.40 5.60
CA GLU A 65 -4.99 -2.19 4.78
C GLU A 65 -3.99 -3.34 4.89
N VAL A 66 -3.82 -3.93 6.07
CA VAL A 66 -2.93 -5.09 6.24
C VAL A 66 -3.33 -6.23 5.29
N GLN A 67 -4.63 -6.50 5.13
CA GLN A 67 -5.13 -7.52 4.20
C GLN A 67 -4.85 -7.13 2.74
N VAL A 68 -5.04 -5.86 2.40
CA VAL A 68 -4.71 -5.32 1.08
C VAL A 68 -3.23 -5.52 0.77
N MET A 69 -2.33 -5.22 1.70
CA MET A 69 -0.89 -5.40 1.52
C MET A 69 -0.52 -6.86 1.33
N LEU A 70 -1.07 -7.78 2.12
CA LEU A 70 -0.84 -9.22 1.94
C LEU A 70 -1.33 -9.70 0.56
N SER A 71 -2.45 -9.16 0.06
CA SER A 71 -2.94 -9.47 -1.28
C SER A 71 -1.97 -8.98 -2.37
N LEU A 72 -1.39 -7.79 -2.21
CA LEU A 72 -0.41 -7.22 -3.14
C LEU A 72 0.91 -7.99 -3.12
N VAL A 73 1.38 -8.44 -1.95
CA VAL A 73 2.53 -9.35 -1.82
C VAL A 73 2.29 -10.65 -2.61
N LYS A 74 1.10 -11.24 -2.49
CA LYS A 74 0.73 -12.42 -3.25
C LYS A 74 0.74 -12.16 -4.77
N ILE A 75 0.23 -11.01 -5.20
CA ILE A 75 0.26 -10.60 -6.61
C ILE A 75 1.70 -10.42 -7.09
N MET A 76 2.55 -9.73 -6.33
CA MET A 76 3.93 -9.46 -6.72
C MET A 76 4.76 -10.75 -6.82
N ASN A 77 4.64 -11.63 -5.83
CA ASN A 77 5.30 -12.95 -5.85
C ASN A 77 4.85 -13.82 -7.02
N LYS A 78 3.55 -13.85 -7.36
CA LYS A 78 3.04 -14.59 -8.53
C LYS A 78 3.61 -14.05 -9.84
N ASN A 79 3.89 -12.75 -9.90
CA ASN A 79 4.38 -12.08 -11.11
C ASN A 79 5.91 -11.93 -11.14
N ARG A 80 6.66 -12.60 -10.26
CA ARG A 80 8.13 -12.51 -10.17
C ARG A 80 8.83 -12.74 -11.51
N GLU A 81 8.36 -13.72 -12.28
CA GLU A 81 8.93 -14.06 -13.59
C GLU A 81 8.78 -12.93 -14.62
N LYS A 82 7.81 -12.02 -14.46
CA LYS A 82 7.61 -10.88 -15.36
C LYS A 82 8.66 -9.77 -15.20
N PHE A 83 9.48 -9.84 -14.14
CA PHE A 83 10.58 -8.90 -13.87
C PHE A 83 11.96 -9.54 -14.04
N ARG A 84 12.01 -10.65 -14.79
CA ARG A 84 13.25 -11.33 -15.17
C ARG A 84 13.75 -10.74 -16.49
N PHE A 85 14.26 -9.52 -16.40
CA PHE A 85 14.90 -8.80 -17.51
C PHE A 85 16.39 -9.14 -17.59
#